data_AF-A0A2P7TTC7-F1
#
_entry.id   AF-A0A2P7TTC7-F1
#
_cell.length_a   1.000
_cell.length_b   1.000
_cell.length_c   1.000
_cell.angle_alpha   90.00
_cell.angle_beta   90.00
_cell.angle_gamma   90.00
#
_symmetry.space_group_name_H-M   'P 1'
#
loop_
_entity.id
_entity.type
_entity.pdbx_description
1 polymer ?
#
loop_
_entity_poly.entity_id
_entity_poly.type
_entity_poly.pdbx_seq_one_letter_code
_entity_poly.pdbx_strand_id
1 'polypeptide(L)'
;MVYDFDKLWNYNKPADTEMAFLKLLPKALECGTDYHLQLLTQIARTQGLQQQFDRAHHTLDEVEKQLNTQAFPQAAIRYLLERGRVFNSSGNKKDAAPLFEQAWQLASETGNDFYAADALHMLAIVASPEQALEWNLKALHLAENSADTRTQKWLGSLYNNIGWTYFDMADYEKALALFEKCLQWNEKQHHPMEVFIARWSAGKTLRLLQRTEEALHTQTGLLKEMIDKNMEEDGFVFEELAECLLQLNRPEQAKKYFAAAYNLLSKDIWLQKNEPARLSRLQKLG
;
A
#
# COMPACT_ATOMS: atom_id res chain seq x y z
N MET A 1 -25.95 -16.58 -13.69
CA MET A 1 -24.47 -16.52 -13.84
C MET A 1 -23.99 -15.51 -12.82
N VAL A 2 -23.13 -15.90 -11.88
CA VAL A 2 -22.58 -14.99 -10.87
C VAL A 2 -21.49 -14.15 -11.55
N TYR A 3 -21.69 -12.83 -11.64
CA TYR A 3 -20.71 -11.93 -12.24
C TYR A 3 -19.65 -11.59 -11.20
N ASP A 4 -18.37 -11.66 -11.57
CA ASP A 4 -17.30 -11.16 -10.71
C ASP A 4 -17.32 -9.62 -10.73
N PHE A 5 -18.10 -9.02 -9.81
CA PHE A 5 -18.22 -7.57 -9.72
C PHE A 5 -16.91 -6.91 -9.27
N ASP A 6 -15.99 -7.64 -8.63
CA ASP A 6 -14.71 -7.05 -8.19
C ASP A 6 -13.91 -6.52 -9.40
N LYS A 7 -14.15 -7.04 -10.61
CA LYS A 7 -13.55 -6.56 -11.87
C LYS A 7 -14.08 -5.21 -12.36
N LEU A 8 -15.18 -4.71 -11.81
CA LEU A 8 -15.76 -3.42 -12.18
C LEU A 8 -15.10 -2.25 -11.43
N TRP A 9 -14.23 -2.53 -10.46
CA TRP A 9 -13.56 -1.51 -9.68
C TRP A 9 -12.67 -0.59 -10.52
N ASN A 10 -12.89 0.71 -10.38
CA ASN A 10 -11.93 1.75 -10.71
C ASN A 10 -11.72 2.64 -9.48
N TYR A 11 -10.66 2.38 -8.71
CA TYR A 11 -10.36 3.12 -7.48
C TYR A 11 -10.10 4.62 -7.71
N ASN A 12 -9.69 5.02 -8.92
CA ASN A 12 -9.51 6.43 -9.28
C ASN A 12 -10.83 7.14 -9.61
N LYS A 13 -11.91 6.37 -9.83
CA LYS A 13 -13.25 6.87 -10.15
C LYS A 13 -14.30 6.15 -9.31
N PRO A 14 -14.33 6.40 -7.99
CA PRO A 14 -15.25 5.69 -7.09
C PRO A 14 -16.73 5.96 -7.41
N ALA A 15 -17.07 7.17 -7.91
CA ALA A 15 -18.43 7.49 -8.35
C ALA A 15 -18.89 6.65 -9.56
N ASP A 16 -18.02 6.49 -10.57
CA ASP A 16 -18.33 5.65 -11.75
C ASP A 16 -18.50 4.19 -11.35
N THR A 17 -17.65 3.72 -10.43
CA THR A 17 -17.74 2.37 -9.87
C THR A 17 -19.05 2.17 -9.11
N GLU A 18 -19.47 3.14 -8.30
CA GLU A 18 -20.77 3.10 -7.60
C GLU A 18 -21.92 2.94 -8.58
N MET A 19 -21.95 3.75 -9.65
CA MET A 19 -22.99 3.63 -10.68
C MET A 19 -22.99 2.26 -11.37
N ALA A 20 -21.82 1.67 -11.61
CA ALA A 20 -21.72 0.34 -12.19
C ALA A 20 -22.31 -0.73 -11.26
N PHE A 21 -22.02 -0.67 -9.96
CA PHE A 21 -22.59 -1.57 -8.96
C PHE A 21 -24.10 -1.39 -8.79
N LEU A 22 -24.59 -0.15 -8.74
CA LEU A 22 -26.03 0.13 -8.65
C LEU A 22 -26.80 -0.45 -9.85
N LYS A 23 -26.24 -0.38 -11.07
CA LYS A 23 -26.85 -1.01 -12.26
C LYS A 23 -26.88 -2.54 -12.18
N LEU A 24 -25.97 -3.15 -11.43
CA LEU A 24 -25.92 -4.59 -11.23
C LEU A 24 -26.87 -5.09 -10.12
N LEU A 25 -27.30 -4.20 -9.23
CA LEU A 25 -28.08 -4.54 -8.03
C LEU A 25 -29.35 -5.38 -8.30
N PRO A 26 -30.17 -5.10 -9.34
CA PRO A 26 -31.33 -5.94 -9.63
C PRO A 26 -30.95 -7.39 -9.97
N LYS A 27 -29.89 -7.58 -10.76
CA LYS A 27 -29.37 -8.91 -11.11
C LYS A 27 -28.71 -9.59 -9.91
N ALA A 28 -28.16 -8.82 -8.98
CA ALA A 28 -27.54 -9.37 -7.78
C ALA A 28 -28.56 -10.07 -6.88
N LEU A 29 -29.80 -9.55 -6.78
CA LEU A 29 -30.90 -10.20 -6.07
C LEU A 29 -31.24 -11.57 -6.67
N GLU A 30 -31.24 -11.68 -7.99
CA GLU A 30 -31.47 -12.95 -8.71
C GLU A 30 -30.34 -13.97 -8.46
N CYS A 31 -29.13 -13.51 -8.12
CA CYS A 31 -27.98 -14.36 -7.83
C CYS A 31 -27.95 -14.87 -6.37
N GLY A 32 -28.85 -14.40 -5.50
CA GLY A 32 -28.99 -14.82 -4.11
C GLY A 32 -28.54 -13.77 -3.08
N THR A 33 -29.02 -13.95 -1.84
CA THR A 33 -28.84 -12.98 -0.75
C THR A 33 -27.36 -12.71 -0.45
N ASP A 34 -26.51 -13.73 -0.37
CA ASP A 34 -25.07 -13.56 -0.11
C ASP A 34 -24.40 -12.61 -1.12
N TYR A 35 -24.62 -12.86 -2.41
CA TYR A 35 -24.06 -12.05 -3.49
C TYR A 35 -24.59 -10.61 -3.45
N HIS A 36 -25.90 -10.44 -3.20
CA HIS A 36 -26.51 -9.13 -3.06
C HIS A 36 -25.91 -8.32 -1.91
N LEU A 37 -25.77 -8.94 -0.72
CA LEU A 37 -25.17 -8.28 0.44
C LEU A 37 -23.71 -7.91 0.18
N GLN A 38 -22.93 -8.79 -0.43
CA GLN A 38 -21.55 -8.47 -0.81
C GLN A 38 -21.49 -7.26 -1.76
N LEU A 39 -22.35 -7.18 -2.77
CA LEU A 39 -22.38 -6.03 -3.69
C LEU A 39 -22.74 -4.72 -2.95
N LEU A 40 -23.69 -4.76 -2.01
CA LEU A 40 -24.04 -3.61 -1.17
C LEU A 40 -22.85 -3.12 -0.34
N THR A 41 -22.03 -4.03 0.24
CA THR A 41 -20.81 -3.61 0.96
C THR A 41 -19.85 -2.85 0.04
N GLN A 42 -19.75 -3.25 -1.23
CA GLN A 42 -18.87 -2.57 -2.20
C GLN A 42 -19.43 -1.22 -2.66
N ILE A 43 -20.76 -1.07 -2.72
CA ILE A 43 -21.40 0.25 -2.90
C ILE A 43 -21.10 1.16 -1.70
N ALA A 44 -21.14 0.64 -0.48
CA ALA A 44 -20.75 1.42 0.69
C ALA A 44 -19.27 1.81 0.64
N ARG A 45 -18.39 0.93 0.17
CA ARG A 45 -16.95 1.23 -0.06
C ARG A 45 -16.76 2.39 -1.04
N THR A 46 -17.49 2.39 -2.17
CA THR A 46 -17.40 3.50 -3.14
C THR A 46 -17.92 4.81 -2.56
N GLN A 47 -18.96 4.77 -1.72
CA GLN A 47 -19.48 5.95 -1.01
C GLN A 47 -18.47 6.49 0.02
N GLY A 48 -17.82 5.60 0.77
CA GLY A 48 -16.75 5.96 1.72
C GLY A 48 -15.56 6.63 1.03
N LEU A 49 -15.11 6.11 -0.12
CA LEU A 49 -14.04 6.73 -0.93
C LEU A 49 -14.43 8.11 -1.47
N GLN A 50 -15.72 8.37 -1.65
CA GLN A 50 -16.26 9.70 -2.02
C GLN A 50 -16.48 10.61 -0.80
N GLN A 51 -16.09 10.18 0.41
CA GLN A 51 -16.33 10.86 1.68
C GLN A 51 -17.82 11.06 2.03
N GLN A 52 -18.70 10.25 1.44
CA GLN A 52 -20.13 10.29 1.70
C GLN A 52 -20.46 9.30 2.83
N PHE A 53 -19.90 9.57 4.02
CA PHE A 53 -19.89 8.62 5.14
C PHE A 53 -21.29 8.26 5.63
N ASP A 54 -22.21 9.21 5.70
CA ASP A 54 -23.60 8.94 6.11
C ASP A 54 -24.31 7.99 5.13
N ARG A 55 -24.09 8.16 3.82
CA ARG A 55 -24.63 7.25 2.79
C ARG A 55 -24.01 5.86 2.91
N ALA A 56 -22.71 5.79 3.15
CA ALA A 56 -22.00 4.52 3.34
C ALA A 56 -22.54 3.78 4.57
N HIS A 57 -22.72 4.46 5.69
CA HIS A 57 -23.31 3.88 6.90
C HIS A 57 -24.74 3.40 6.64
N HIS A 58 -25.58 4.20 5.98
CA HIS A 58 -26.95 3.81 5.66
C HIS A 58 -27.01 2.55 4.77
N THR A 59 -26.17 2.48 3.72
CA THR A 59 -26.07 1.29 2.87
C THR A 59 -25.66 0.05 3.69
N LEU A 60 -24.72 0.21 4.62
CA LEU A 60 -24.28 -0.87 5.50
C LEU A 60 -25.34 -1.26 6.55
N ASP A 61 -26.19 -0.33 7.00
CA ASP A 61 -27.32 -0.65 7.88
C ASP A 61 -28.33 -1.55 7.16
N GLU A 62 -28.55 -1.37 5.86
CA GLU A 62 -29.39 -2.26 5.05
C GLU A 62 -28.78 -3.65 4.88
N VAL A 63 -27.44 -3.76 4.83
CA VAL A 63 -26.73 -5.04 4.85
C VAL A 63 -26.96 -5.74 6.19
N GLU A 64 -26.74 -5.02 7.28
CA GLU A 64 -26.82 -5.56 8.66
C GLU A 64 -28.19 -6.16 8.97
N LYS A 65 -29.29 -5.53 8.53
CA LYS A 65 -30.67 -6.04 8.72
C LYS A 65 -30.91 -7.44 8.16
N GLN A 66 -30.17 -7.81 7.10
CA GLN A 66 -30.35 -9.07 6.37
C GLN A 66 -29.19 -10.05 6.61
N LEU A 67 -28.15 -9.60 7.31
CA LEU A 67 -26.92 -10.36 7.46
C LEU A 67 -27.11 -11.51 8.44
N ASN A 68 -26.79 -12.72 7.99
CA ASN A 68 -26.65 -13.88 8.84
C ASN A 68 -25.20 -14.39 8.69
N THR A 69 -24.39 -14.21 9.73
CA THR A 69 -22.95 -14.53 9.70
C THR A 69 -22.67 -16.00 9.39
N GLN A 70 -23.51 -16.93 9.87
CA GLN A 70 -23.33 -18.36 9.61
C GLN A 70 -23.71 -18.73 8.17
N ALA A 71 -24.76 -18.12 7.63
CA ALA A 71 -25.22 -18.39 6.27
C ALA A 71 -24.36 -17.68 5.21
N PHE A 72 -23.88 -16.46 5.51
CA PHE A 72 -23.22 -15.55 4.58
C PHE A 72 -21.89 -15.02 5.14
N PRO A 73 -20.92 -15.89 5.48
CA PRO A 73 -19.68 -15.49 6.13
C PRO A 73 -18.88 -14.48 5.30
N GLN A 74 -18.84 -14.63 3.98
CA GLN A 74 -18.13 -13.68 3.11
C GLN A 74 -18.77 -12.29 3.09
N ALA A 75 -20.11 -12.21 3.02
CA ALA A 75 -20.82 -10.94 3.16
C ALA A 75 -20.55 -10.30 4.53
N ALA A 76 -20.50 -11.10 5.61
CA ALA A 76 -20.23 -10.61 6.95
C ALA A 76 -18.81 -10.05 7.10
N ILE A 77 -17.81 -10.74 6.56
CA ILE A 77 -16.42 -10.27 6.54
C ILE A 77 -16.32 -8.94 5.79
N ARG A 78 -16.91 -8.84 4.59
CA ARG A 78 -16.92 -7.58 3.83
C ARG A 78 -17.67 -6.49 4.57
N TYR A 79 -18.81 -6.78 5.18
CA TYR A 79 -19.55 -5.80 5.99
C TYR A 79 -18.68 -5.20 7.10
N LEU A 80 -17.99 -6.05 7.86
CA LEU A 80 -17.10 -5.62 8.94
C LEU A 80 -15.94 -4.77 8.42
N LEU A 81 -15.29 -5.20 7.34
CA LEU A 81 -14.22 -4.43 6.67
C LEU A 81 -14.71 -3.07 6.20
N GLU A 82 -15.84 -3.00 5.51
CA GLU A 82 -16.32 -1.75 4.93
C GLU A 82 -16.88 -0.81 6.00
N ARG A 83 -17.58 -1.31 7.03
CA ARG A 83 -17.99 -0.49 8.18
C ARG A 83 -16.79 0.07 8.92
N GLY A 84 -15.76 -0.75 9.16
CA GLY A 84 -14.52 -0.30 9.77
C GLY A 84 -13.80 0.77 8.93
N ARG A 85 -13.77 0.62 7.60
CA ARG A 85 -13.19 1.62 6.69
C ARG A 85 -13.92 2.95 6.73
N VAL A 86 -15.26 2.93 6.81
CA VAL A 86 -16.04 4.17 6.91
C VAL A 86 -15.73 4.89 8.22
N PHE A 87 -15.69 4.18 9.36
CA PHE A 87 -15.28 4.78 10.64
C PHE A 87 -13.84 5.31 10.62
N ASN A 88 -12.89 4.55 10.08
CA ASN A 88 -11.49 5.00 9.99
C ASN A 88 -11.37 6.26 9.11
N SER A 89 -12.03 6.27 7.95
CA SER A 89 -11.96 7.38 6.99
C SER A 89 -12.66 8.65 7.48
N SER A 90 -13.66 8.51 8.36
CA SER A 90 -14.30 9.63 9.05
C SER A 90 -13.55 10.09 10.32
N GLY A 91 -12.36 9.52 10.58
CA GLY A 91 -11.48 9.91 11.68
C GLY A 91 -11.68 9.12 12.98
N ASN A 92 -12.59 8.15 13.01
CA ASN A 92 -12.91 7.35 14.19
C ASN A 92 -12.21 5.99 14.19
N LYS A 93 -10.91 6.00 14.47
CA LYS A 93 -10.09 4.78 14.55
C LYS A 93 -10.53 3.82 15.66
N LYS A 94 -11.04 4.35 16.77
CA LYS A 94 -11.45 3.57 17.95
C LYS A 94 -12.61 2.64 17.62
N ASP A 95 -13.58 3.12 16.85
CA ASP A 95 -14.74 2.32 16.44
C ASP A 95 -14.42 1.41 15.25
N ALA A 96 -13.41 1.75 14.44
CA ALA A 96 -12.94 0.92 13.34
C ALA A 96 -12.19 -0.35 13.78
N ALA A 97 -11.30 -0.23 14.77
CA ALA A 97 -10.45 -1.33 15.24
C ALA A 97 -11.20 -2.62 15.61
N PRO A 98 -12.27 -2.62 16.44
CA PRO A 98 -12.97 -3.85 16.79
C PRO A 98 -13.65 -4.51 15.58
N LEU A 99 -14.06 -3.73 14.57
CA LEU A 99 -14.66 -4.27 13.34
C LEU A 99 -13.61 -4.99 12.49
N PHE A 100 -12.40 -4.43 12.36
CA PHE A 100 -11.31 -5.10 11.65
C PHE A 100 -10.84 -6.35 12.39
N GLU A 101 -10.81 -6.34 13.72
CA GLU A 101 -10.48 -7.54 14.51
C GLU A 101 -11.51 -8.65 14.31
N GLN A 102 -12.81 -8.32 14.36
CA GLN A 102 -13.88 -9.28 14.06
C GLN A 102 -13.79 -9.81 12.63
N ALA A 103 -13.47 -8.94 11.65
CA ALA A 103 -13.28 -9.36 10.26
C ALA A 103 -12.11 -10.33 10.12
N TRP A 104 -10.99 -10.06 10.77
CA TRP A 104 -9.82 -10.93 10.78
C TRP A 104 -10.14 -12.28 11.40
N GLN A 105 -10.80 -12.31 12.56
CA GLN A 105 -11.17 -13.56 13.24
C GLN A 105 -12.09 -14.42 12.36
N LEU A 106 -13.18 -13.83 11.85
CA LEU A 106 -14.14 -14.55 11.01
C LEU A 106 -13.52 -15.03 9.69
N ALA A 107 -12.69 -14.21 9.05
CA ALA A 107 -11.97 -14.61 7.85
C ALA A 107 -11.00 -15.76 8.11
N SER A 108 -10.31 -15.73 9.26
CA SER A 108 -9.39 -16.82 9.66
C SER A 108 -10.15 -18.12 9.94
N GLU A 109 -11.28 -18.05 10.65
CA GLU A 109 -12.12 -19.21 10.98
C GLU A 109 -12.74 -19.86 9.74
N THR A 110 -13.02 -19.07 8.71
CA THR A 110 -13.68 -19.53 7.47
C THR A 110 -12.69 -19.82 6.34
N GLY A 111 -11.38 -19.73 6.59
CA GLY A 111 -10.33 -20.01 5.61
C GLY A 111 -10.28 -19.00 4.45
N ASN A 112 -10.66 -17.74 4.71
CA ASN A 112 -10.65 -16.66 3.72
C ASN A 112 -9.42 -15.76 3.88
N ASP A 113 -8.26 -16.32 3.55
CA ASP A 113 -6.94 -15.69 3.73
C ASP A 113 -6.86 -14.28 3.13
N PHE A 114 -7.51 -14.04 1.99
CA PHE A 114 -7.46 -12.74 1.33
C PHE A 114 -8.05 -11.63 2.21
N TYR A 115 -9.24 -11.85 2.78
CA TYR A 115 -9.85 -10.87 3.68
C TYR A 115 -9.21 -10.86 5.07
N ALA A 116 -8.65 -11.99 5.52
CA ALA A 116 -7.88 -12.01 6.76
C ALA A 116 -6.62 -11.11 6.63
N ALA A 117 -5.92 -11.18 5.51
CA ALA A 117 -4.80 -10.28 5.20
C ALA A 117 -5.25 -8.82 5.10
N ASP A 118 -6.40 -8.55 4.44
CA ASP A 118 -6.96 -7.21 4.36
C ASP A 118 -7.31 -6.64 5.75
N ALA A 119 -7.96 -7.43 6.60
CA ALA A 119 -8.31 -7.05 7.96
C ALA A 119 -7.07 -6.76 8.83
N LEU A 120 -6.04 -7.60 8.73
CA LEU A 120 -4.76 -7.37 9.43
C LEU A 120 -4.07 -6.09 8.96
N HIS A 121 -4.08 -5.82 7.66
CA HIS A 121 -3.56 -4.57 7.11
C HIS A 121 -4.34 -3.35 7.65
N MET A 122 -5.67 -3.46 7.72
CA MET A 122 -6.50 -2.39 8.28
C MET A 122 -6.27 -2.19 9.79
N LEU A 123 -6.04 -3.25 10.55
CA LEU A 123 -5.63 -3.16 11.95
C LEU A 123 -4.31 -2.40 12.10
N ALA A 124 -3.33 -2.67 11.24
CA ALA A 124 -2.06 -1.93 11.25
C ALA A 124 -2.24 -0.42 11.03
N ILE A 125 -3.20 0.00 10.19
CA ILE A 125 -3.49 1.42 9.91
C ILE A 125 -4.10 2.15 11.12
N VAL A 126 -4.93 1.45 11.90
CA VAL A 126 -5.62 2.04 13.05
C VAL A 126 -4.88 1.87 14.37
N ALA A 127 -3.87 1.01 14.41
CA ALA A 127 -3.04 0.74 15.58
C ALA A 127 -2.04 1.87 15.90
N SER A 128 -1.42 1.79 17.08
CA SER A 128 -0.25 2.62 17.39
C SER A 128 0.95 2.22 16.53
N PRO A 129 1.98 3.07 16.33
CA PRO A 129 3.17 2.72 15.57
C PRO A 129 3.83 1.41 16.03
N GLU A 130 3.87 1.17 17.34
CA GLU A 130 4.47 -0.03 17.93
C GLU A 130 3.69 -1.30 17.56
N GLN A 131 2.36 -1.22 17.58
CA GLN A 131 1.46 -2.34 17.26
C GLN A 131 1.29 -2.55 15.75
N ALA A 132 1.42 -1.49 14.94
CA ALA A 132 1.26 -1.55 13.49
C ALA A 132 2.24 -2.54 12.84
N LEU A 133 3.48 -2.60 13.33
CA LEU A 133 4.47 -3.57 12.88
C LEU A 133 4.02 -5.00 13.16
N GLU A 134 3.50 -5.29 14.36
CA GLU A 134 3.03 -6.63 14.73
C GLU A 134 1.88 -7.10 13.81
N TRP A 135 0.92 -6.22 13.51
CA TRP A 135 -0.18 -6.53 12.61
C TRP A 135 0.28 -6.74 11.17
N ASN A 136 1.19 -5.91 10.66
CA ASN A 136 1.76 -6.09 9.33
C ASN A 136 2.58 -7.38 9.23
N LEU A 137 3.33 -7.77 10.28
CA LEU A 137 4.07 -9.03 10.31
C LEU A 137 3.14 -10.25 10.31
N LYS A 138 2.00 -10.18 11.01
CA LYS A 138 0.95 -11.21 10.92
C LYS A 138 0.37 -11.31 9.50
N ALA A 139 0.07 -10.17 8.88
CA ALA A 139 -0.42 -10.13 7.50
C ALA A 139 0.60 -10.73 6.52
N LEU A 140 1.89 -10.39 6.72
CA LEU A 140 2.98 -10.93 5.90
C LEU A 140 3.10 -12.44 6.05
N HIS A 141 3.10 -12.94 7.29
CA HIS A 141 3.17 -14.37 7.54
C HIS A 141 2.01 -15.12 6.88
N LEU A 142 0.79 -14.59 6.98
CA LEU A 142 -0.38 -15.16 6.30
C LEU A 142 -0.18 -15.17 4.77
N ALA A 143 0.24 -14.05 4.18
CA ALA A 143 0.41 -13.93 2.75
C ALA A 143 1.56 -14.81 2.20
N GLU A 144 2.65 -14.99 2.94
CA GLU A 144 3.76 -15.88 2.56
C GLU A 144 3.38 -17.36 2.59
N ASN A 145 2.43 -17.75 3.45
CA ASN A 145 2.03 -19.15 3.63
C ASN A 145 0.69 -19.51 2.96
N SER A 146 -0.02 -18.54 2.39
CA SER A 146 -1.30 -18.77 1.72
C SER A 146 -1.10 -19.43 0.35
N ALA A 147 -1.94 -20.43 0.05
CA ALA A 147 -2.06 -21.00 -1.28
C ALA A 147 -2.93 -20.14 -2.22
N ASP A 148 -3.65 -19.16 -1.69
CA ASP A 148 -4.47 -18.24 -2.48
C ASP A 148 -3.60 -17.16 -3.14
N THR A 149 -3.50 -17.25 -4.47
CA THR A 149 -2.80 -16.25 -5.30
C THR A 149 -3.34 -14.82 -5.12
N ARG A 150 -4.63 -14.65 -4.75
CA ARG A 150 -5.20 -13.34 -4.45
C ARG A 150 -4.61 -12.78 -3.15
N THR A 151 -4.45 -13.60 -2.12
CA THR A 151 -3.77 -13.22 -0.87
C THR A 151 -2.31 -12.87 -1.10
N GLN A 152 -1.59 -13.67 -1.90
CA GLN A 152 -0.18 -13.44 -2.20
C GLN A 152 0.08 -12.07 -2.85
N LYS A 153 -0.91 -11.45 -3.53
CA LYS A 153 -0.77 -10.08 -4.07
C LYS A 153 -0.47 -9.03 -3.00
N TRP A 154 -0.81 -9.29 -1.73
CA TRP A 154 -0.45 -8.40 -0.62
C TRP A 154 1.06 -8.31 -0.38
N LEU A 155 1.83 -9.35 -0.75
CA LEU A 155 3.27 -9.45 -0.46
C LEU A 155 4.06 -8.23 -0.90
N GLY A 156 3.83 -7.71 -2.11
CA GLY A 156 4.53 -6.53 -2.61
C GLY A 156 4.40 -5.32 -1.68
N SER A 157 3.17 -4.99 -1.31
CA SER A 157 2.87 -3.87 -0.41
C SER A 157 3.37 -4.12 1.03
N LEU A 158 3.25 -5.34 1.53
CA LEU A 158 3.67 -5.70 2.89
C LEU A 158 5.20 -5.65 3.01
N TYR A 159 5.94 -6.22 2.06
CA TYR A 159 7.39 -6.13 2.05
C TYR A 159 7.87 -4.68 2.00
N ASN A 160 7.26 -3.85 1.16
CA ASN A 160 7.62 -2.43 1.07
C ASN A 160 7.34 -1.70 2.40
N ASN A 161 6.13 -1.82 2.93
CA ASN A 161 5.71 -1.05 4.10
C ASN A 161 6.48 -1.47 5.36
N ILE A 162 6.66 -2.78 5.57
CA ILE A 162 7.43 -3.30 6.70
C ILE A 162 8.91 -2.95 6.52
N GLY A 163 9.43 -2.97 5.28
CA GLY A 163 10.78 -2.52 4.96
C GLY A 163 11.03 -1.08 5.41
N TRP A 164 10.11 -0.17 5.10
CA TRP A 164 10.17 1.22 5.57
C TRP A 164 10.01 1.35 7.09
N THR A 165 9.14 0.55 7.72
CA THR A 165 9.04 0.53 9.19
C THR A 165 10.37 0.16 9.85
N TYR A 166 11.04 -0.90 9.38
CA TYR A 166 12.37 -1.24 9.91
C TYR A 166 13.44 -0.21 9.56
N PHE A 167 13.35 0.41 8.39
CA PHE A 167 14.23 1.51 7.98
C PHE A 167 14.14 2.69 8.96
N ASP A 168 12.92 3.09 9.32
CA ASP A 168 12.67 4.19 10.28
C ASP A 168 13.13 3.84 11.70
N MET A 169 13.10 2.54 12.05
CA MET A 169 13.68 2.01 13.29
C MET A 169 15.20 1.86 13.26
N ALA A 170 15.85 2.21 12.14
CA ALA A 170 17.28 2.01 11.87
C ALA A 170 17.75 0.54 11.93
N ASP A 171 16.83 -0.42 11.81
CA ASP A 171 17.15 -1.85 11.60
C ASP A 171 17.33 -2.10 10.10
N TYR A 172 18.42 -1.56 9.56
CA TYR A 172 18.67 -1.51 8.12
C TYR A 172 18.88 -2.90 7.51
N GLU A 173 19.37 -3.87 8.28
CA GLU A 173 19.52 -5.25 7.84
C GLU A 173 18.17 -5.89 7.55
N LYS A 174 17.18 -5.75 8.44
CA LYS A 174 15.82 -6.25 8.19
C LYS A 174 15.13 -5.47 7.08
N ALA A 175 15.31 -4.15 7.03
CA ALA A 175 14.77 -3.32 5.97
C ALA A 175 15.27 -3.78 4.59
N LEU A 176 16.58 -4.00 4.46
CA LEU A 176 17.19 -4.46 3.21
C LEU A 176 16.64 -5.83 2.78
N ALA A 177 16.57 -6.79 3.70
CA ALA A 177 16.02 -8.12 3.39
C ALA A 177 14.57 -8.05 2.88
N LEU A 178 13.76 -7.14 3.42
CA LEU A 178 12.39 -6.93 2.96
C LEU A 178 12.32 -6.20 1.62
N PHE A 179 13.16 -5.19 1.37
CA PHE A 179 13.21 -4.54 0.06
C PHE A 179 13.70 -5.49 -1.03
N GLU A 180 14.63 -6.40 -0.73
CA GLU A 180 15.05 -7.47 -1.66
C GLU A 180 13.91 -8.45 -1.95
N LYS A 181 13.14 -8.86 -0.94
CA LYS A 181 11.92 -9.66 -1.16
C LYS A 181 10.87 -8.90 -1.98
N CYS A 182 10.69 -7.60 -1.72
CA CYS A 182 9.78 -6.73 -2.47
C CYS A 182 10.19 -6.65 -3.95
N LEU A 183 11.48 -6.48 -4.21
CA LEU A 183 12.05 -6.46 -5.55
C LEU A 183 11.78 -7.77 -6.29
N GLN A 184 12.20 -8.90 -5.71
CA GLN A 184 12.02 -10.23 -6.31
C GLN A 184 10.54 -10.54 -6.59
N TRP A 185 9.65 -10.12 -5.69
CA TRP A 185 8.20 -10.28 -5.90
C TRP A 185 7.72 -9.48 -7.11
N ASN A 186 8.03 -8.17 -7.16
CA ASN A 186 7.52 -7.30 -8.22
C ASN A 186 8.17 -7.59 -9.60
N GLU A 187 9.39 -8.11 -9.64
CA GLU A 187 9.99 -8.63 -10.88
C GLU A 187 9.19 -9.81 -11.43
N LYS A 188 8.83 -10.77 -10.57
CA LYS A 188 8.00 -11.93 -10.95
C LYS A 188 6.59 -11.54 -11.37
N GLN A 189 6.02 -10.49 -10.77
CA GLN A 189 4.70 -9.98 -11.14
C GLN A 189 4.72 -9.00 -12.33
N HIS A 190 5.90 -8.68 -12.88
CA HIS A 190 6.07 -7.70 -13.95
C HIS A 190 5.49 -6.31 -13.62
N HIS A 191 5.80 -5.83 -12.43
CA HIS A 191 5.39 -4.53 -11.89
C HIS A 191 6.55 -3.52 -11.94
N PRO A 192 6.83 -2.88 -13.11
CA PRO A 192 8.08 -2.15 -13.32
C PRO A 192 8.25 -0.92 -12.41
N MET A 193 7.17 -0.24 -12.04
CA MET A 193 7.23 0.91 -11.15
C MET A 193 7.60 0.48 -9.73
N GLU A 194 7.02 -0.60 -9.25
CA GLU A 194 7.29 -1.17 -7.92
C GLU A 194 8.69 -1.80 -7.86
N VAL A 195 9.16 -2.40 -8.96
CA VAL A 195 10.57 -2.84 -9.12
C VAL A 195 11.53 -1.67 -8.97
N PHE A 196 11.24 -0.55 -9.64
CA PHE A 196 12.05 0.66 -9.55
C PHE A 196 12.12 1.18 -8.11
N ILE A 197 10.97 1.32 -7.44
CA ILE A 197 10.87 1.78 -6.06
C ILE A 197 11.60 0.84 -5.09
N ALA A 198 11.45 -0.48 -5.24
CA ALA A 198 12.11 -1.46 -4.40
C ALA A 198 13.64 -1.43 -4.56
N ARG A 199 14.14 -1.30 -5.79
CA ARG A 199 15.58 -1.15 -6.07
C ARG A 199 16.15 0.12 -5.48
N TRP A 200 15.43 1.24 -5.61
CA TRP A 200 15.85 2.51 -5.03
C TRP A 200 15.91 2.42 -3.50
N SER A 201 14.89 1.83 -2.88
CA SER A 201 14.83 1.62 -1.43
C SER A 201 15.96 0.73 -0.92
N ALA A 202 16.25 -0.37 -1.63
CA ALA A 202 17.40 -1.24 -1.33
C ALA A 202 18.73 -0.51 -1.45
N GLY A 203 18.93 0.29 -2.52
CA GLY A 203 20.12 1.11 -2.73
C GLY A 203 20.34 2.12 -1.59
N LYS A 204 19.29 2.84 -1.19
CA LYS A 204 19.34 3.75 -0.04
C LYS A 204 19.72 3.03 1.25
N THR A 205 19.16 1.84 1.48
CA THR A 205 19.42 1.04 2.68
C THR A 205 20.86 0.51 2.71
N LEU A 206 21.39 0.06 1.57
CA LEU A 206 22.79 -0.35 1.43
C LEU A 206 23.77 0.77 1.82
N ARG A 207 23.47 2.02 1.43
CA ARG A 207 24.29 3.19 1.78
C ARG A 207 24.36 3.39 3.30
N LEU A 208 23.23 3.26 4.00
CA LEU A 208 23.17 3.41 5.45
C LEU A 208 23.88 2.27 6.19
N LEU A 209 23.88 1.07 5.61
CA LEU A 209 24.70 -0.08 6.05
C LEU A 209 26.20 0.07 5.74
N GLN A 210 26.67 1.23 5.25
CA GLN A 210 28.05 1.46 4.81
C GLN A 210 28.50 0.58 3.63
N ARG A 211 27.57 -0.06 2.93
CA ARG A 211 27.80 -0.80 1.68
C ARG A 211 27.69 0.13 0.48
N THR A 212 28.40 1.26 0.54
CA THR A 212 28.17 2.43 -0.32
C THR A 212 28.52 2.19 -1.78
N GLU A 213 29.52 1.36 -2.10
CA GLU A 213 29.82 1.01 -3.49
C GLU A 213 28.70 0.17 -4.12
N GLU A 214 28.06 -0.72 -3.35
CA GLU A 214 26.91 -1.51 -3.82
C GLU A 214 25.67 -0.63 -4.02
N ALA A 215 25.46 0.33 -3.11
CA ALA A 215 24.43 1.35 -3.25
C ALA A 215 24.64 2.18 -4.52
N LEU A 216 25.85 2.69 -4.74
CA LEU A 216 26.21 3.48 -5.92
C LEU A 216 25.99 2.67 -7.21
N HIS A 217 26.40 1.40 -7.23
CA HIS A 217 26.16 0.50 -8.36
C HIS A 217 24.67 0.35 -8.66
N THR A 218 23.86 0.10 -7.62
CA THR A 218 22.40 -0.06 -7.72
C THR A 218 21.75 1.19 -8.32
N GLN A 219 22.06 2.37 -7.77
CA GLN A 219 21.49 3.64 -8.22
C GLN A 219 21.97 4.04 -9.62
N THR A 220 23.22 3.74 -9.97
CA THR A 220 23.74 3.97 -11.34
C THR A 220 23.03 3.07 -12.35
N GLY A 221 22.73 1.83 -11.96
CA GLY A 221 21.94 0.90 -12.78
C GLY A 221 20.51 1.42 -13.02
N LEU A 222 19.86 2.01 -12.02
CA LEU A 222 18.55 2.66 -12.18
C LEU A 222 18.62 3.86 -13.12
N LEU A 223 19.60 4.75 -12.94
CA LEU A 223 19.78 5.89 -13.83
C LEU A 223 20.01 5.45 -15.28
N LYS A 224 20.83 4.42 -15.50
CA LYS A 224 21.06 3.87 -16.84
C LYS A 224 19.76 3.35 -17.46
N GLU A 225 18.98 2.59 -16.70
CA GLU A 225 17.69 2.07 -17.17
C GLU A 225 16.71 3.19 -17.53
N MET A 226 16.64 4.25 -16.73
CA MET A 226 15.82 5.41 -17.02
C MET A 226 16.21 6.07 -18.35
N ILE A 227 17.51 6.23 -18.60
CA ILE A 227 18.04 6.77 -19.87
C ILE A 227 17.71 5.83 -21.03
N ASP A 228 18.02 4.53 -20.90
CA ASP A 228 17.85 3.53 -21.96
C ASP A 228 16.36 3.38 -22.36
N LYS A 229 15.44 3.57 -21.41
CA LYS A 229 13.99 3.49 -21.62
C LYS A 229 13.31 4.85 -21.85
N ASN A 230 14.07 5.95 -21.88
CA ASN A 230 13.55 7.31 -21.98
C ASN A 230 12.43 7.61 -20.95
N MET A 231 12.66 7.19 -19.71
CA MET A 231 11.81 7.49 -18.55
C MET A 231 12.04 8.94 -18.10
N GLU A 232 11.07 9.51 -17.39
CA GLU A 232 11.25 10.81 -16.75
C GLU A 232 12.38 10.77 -15.72
N GLU A 233 13.08 11.90 -15.55
CA GLU A 233 14.10 12.03 -14.52
C GLU A 233 13.49 11.99 -13.13
N ASP A 234 14.21 11.40 -12.18
CA ASP A 234 13.76 11.19 -10.81
C ASP A 234 14.74 11.85 -9.83
N GLY A 235 14.23 12.82 -9.07
CA GLY A 235 15.04 13.58 -8.11
C GLY A 235 15.56 12.75 -6.95
N PHE A 236 14.87 11.67 -6.56
CA PHE A 236 15.27 10.78 -5.49
C PHE A 236 16.43 9.86 -5.92
N VAL A 237 16.47 9.42 -7.18
CA VAL A 237 17.64 8.71 -7.74
C VAL A 237 18.86 9.61 -7.74
N PHE A 238 18.72 10.86 -8.20
CA PHE A 238 19.82 11.83 -8.20
C PHE A 238 20.32 12.13 -6.79
N GLU A 239 19.43 12.31 -5.82
CA GLU A 239 19.81 12.51 -4.43
C GLU A 239 20.61 11.33 -3.90
N GLU A 240 20.11 10.10 -4.05
CA GLU A 240 20.83 8.93 -3.52
C GLU A 240 22.18 8.68 -4.22
N LEU A 241 22.29 8.97 -5.53
CA LEU A 241 23.59 8.97 -6.23
C LEU A 241 24.56 9.99 -5.60
N ALA A 242 24.08 11.20 -5.33
CA ALA A 242 24.88 12.26 -4.74
C ALA A 242 25.34 11.89 -3.32
N GLU A 243 24.45 11.33 -2.50
CA GLU A 243 24.79 10.85 -1.15
C GLU A 243 25.83 9.73 -1.17
N CYS A 244 25.68 8.76 -2.08
CA CYS A 244 26.66 7.68 -2.23
C CYS A 244 28.05 8.24 -2.59
N LEU A 245 28.10 9.16 -3.57
CA LEU A 245 29.36 9.78 -4.00
C LEU A 245 29.98 10.63 -2.89
N LEU A 246 29.18 11.37 -2.14
CA LEU A 246 29.65 12.16 -1.00
C LEU A 246 30.25 11.27 0.09
N GLN A 247 29.57 10.17 0.46
CA GLN A 247 30.05 9.21 1.46
C GLN A 247 31.31 8.44 1.01
N LEU A 248 31.52 8.29 -0.31
CA LEU A 248 32.76 7.76 -0.90
C LEU A 248 33.86 8.83 -1.08
N ASN A 249 33.68 10.04 -0.53
CA ASN A 249 34.61 11.15 -0.62
C ASN A 249 34.87 11.60 -2.08
N ARG A 250 33.82 11.62 -2.92
CA ARG A 250 33.83 12.09 -4.32
C ARG A 250 32.91 13.33 -4.52
N PRO A 251 33.14 14.44 -3.80
CA PRO A 251 32.21 15.58 -3.77
C PRO A 251 32.04 16.29 -5.12
N GLU A 252 33.10 16.38 -5.93
CA GLU A 252 33.03 17.00 -7.27
C GLU A 252 32.05 16.27 -8.20
N GLN A 253 31.98 14.93 -8.08
CA GLN A 253 31.02 14.13 -8.86
C GLN A 253 29.61 14.21 -8.28
N ALA A 254 29.48 14.35 -6.96
CA ALA A 254 28.19 14.46 -6.28
C ALA A 254 27.47 15.76 -6.61
N LYS A 255 28.21 16.87 -6.78
CA LYS A 255 27.67 18.22 -6.97
C LYS A 255 26.62 18.30 -8.09
N LYS A 256 26.91 17.76 -9.27
CA LYS A 256 25.95 17.77 -10.39
C LYS A 256 24.64 17.05 -10.06
N TYR A 257 24.70 15.97 -9.26
CA TYR A 257 23.52 15.20 -8.88
C TYR A 257 22.75 15.88 -7.75
N PHE A 258 23.41 16.55 -6.81
CA PHE A 258 22.73 17.41 -5.83
C PHE A 258 21.97 18.56 -6.50
N ALA A 259 22.59 19.20 -7.50
CA ALA A 259 21.93 20.25 -8.29
C ALA A 259 20.71 19.72 -9.07
N ALA A 260 20.84 18.55 -9.71
CA ALA A 260 19.73 17.91 -10.43
C ALA A 260 18.60 17.49 -9.48
N ALA A 261 18.93 16.88 -8.34
CA ALA A 261 17.98 16.53 -7.30
C ALA A 261 17.22 17.76 -6.79
N TYR A 262 17.93 18.85 -6.48
CA TYR A 262 17.29 20.10 -6.07
C TYR A 262 16.34 20.65 -7.13
N ASN A 263 16.75 20.68 -8.40
CA ASN A 263 15.93 21.21 -9.49
C ASN A 263 14.61 20.45 -9.69
N LEU A 264 14.56 19.16 -9.37
CA LEU A 264 13.36 18.34 -9.45
C LEU A 264 12.56 18.38 -8.15
N LEU A 265 13.19 18.05 -7.02
CA LEU A 265 12.52 17.90 -5.73
C LEU A 265 12.02 19.23 -5.15
N SER A 266 12.64 20.36 -5.50
CA SER A 266 12.15 21.67 -5.08
C SER A 266 10.82 22.06 -5.70
N LYS A 267 10.32 21.34 -6.72
CA LYS A 267 9.01 21.56 -7.33
C LYS A 267 7.88 20.81 -6.61
N ASP A 268 8.22 19.85 -5.75
CA ASP A 268 7.26 19.08 -4.99
C ASP A 268 6.70 19.91 -3.81
N ILE A 269 5.40 20.19 -3.84
CA ILE A 269 4.70 21.01 -2.84
C ILE A 269 4.77 20.37 -1.45
N TRP A 270 4.74 19.04 -1.37
CA TRP A 270 4.84 18.33 -0.11
C TRP A 270 6.25 18.45 0.48
N LEU A 271 7.31 18.28 -0.32
CA LEU A 271 8.68 18.46 0.15
C LEU A 271 8.96 19.91 0.56
N GLN A 272 8.45 20.90 -0.19
CA GLN A 272 8.57 22.30 0.19
C GLN A 272 7.98 22.58 1.58
N LYS A 273 6.82 21.98 1.87
CA LYS A 273 6.09 22.19 3.12
C LYS A 273 6.70 21.42 4.29
N ASN A 274 7.14 20.18 4.07
CA ASN A 274 7.48 19.25 5.15
C ASN A 274 8.99 19.03 5.31
N GLU A 275 9.80 19.26 4.28
CA GLU A 275 11.25 19.01 4.29
C GLU A 275 12.11 20.19 3.76
N PRO A 276 11.86 21.45 4.17
CA PRO A 276 12.60 22.60 3.66
C PRO A 276 14.11 22.53 3.96
N ALA A 277 14.49 21.88 5.07
CA ALA A 277 15.90 21.66 5.42
C ALA A 277 16.61 20.71 4.46
N ARG A 278 15.92 19.65 3.98
CA ARG A 278 16.45 18.72 2.97
C ARG A 278 16.70 19.48 1.67
N LEU A 279 15.72 20.23 1.19
CA LEU A 279 15.86 21.03 -0.03
C LEU A 279 16.99 22.07 0.06
N SER A 280 17.10 22.77 1.18
CA SER A 280 18.20 23.72 1.41
C SER A 280 19.57 23.05 1.38
N ARG A 281 19.69 21.83 1.93
CA ARG A 281 20.93 21.05 1.88
C ARG A 281 21.27 20.63 0.45
N LEU A 282 20.29 20.14 -0.32
CA LEU A 282 20.50 19.81 -1.74
C LEU A 282 21.00 21.03 -2.53
N GLN A 283 20.37 22.20 -2.32
CA GLN A 283 20.78 23.45 -2.96
C GLN A 283 22.21 23.86 -2.62
N LYS A 284 22.63 23.68 -1.36
CA LYS A 284 23.97 24.06 -0.90
C LYS A 284 25.06 23.14 -1.44
N LEU A 285 24.74 21.86 -1.64
CA LEU A 285 25.68 20.83 -2.10
C LEU A 285 25.74 20.72 -3.64
N GLY A 286 24.76 21.28 -4.35
CA GLY A 286 24.71 21.42 -5.81
C GLY A 286 25.43 22.66 -6.33
#